data_AF-A0A917NU36-F1
#
_entry.id   AF-A0A917NU36-F1
#
_cell.length_a   1.000
_cell.length_b   1.000
_cell.length_c   1.000
_cell.angle_alpha   90.00
_cell.angle_beta   90.00
_cell.angle_gamma   90.00
#
_symmetry.space_group_name_H-M   'P 1'
#
loop_
_entity.id
_entity.type
_entity.pdbx_description
1 polymer ?
#
loop_
_entity_poly.entity_id
_entity_poly.type
_entity_poly.pdbx_seq_one_letter_code
_entity_poly.pdbx_strand_id
1 'polypeptide(L)' 'MHDLMVDTAGGATIAVLSVGGFLGMGERYVAIPLSALRWNGERERWMLPGATVDSLKARPAFTYPERR' A
#
# COMPACT_ATOMS: atom_id res chain seq x y z
N MET A 1 1.59 12.27 6.55
CA MET A 1 1.24 11.15 7.45
C MET A 1 0.68 10.06 6.57
N HIS A 2 1.42 8.97 6.36
CA HIS A 2 0.90 7.81 5.62
C HIS A 2 0.46 6.79 6.66
N ASP A 3 -0.85 6.61 6.81
CA ASP A 3 -1.42 5.65 7.74
C ASP A 3 -1.28 4.23 7.20
N LEU A 4 -0.65 3.37 7.99
CA LEU A 4 -0.58 1.93 7.77
C LEU A 4 -1.57 1.27 8.72
N MET A 5 -2.70 0.79 8.19
CA MET A 5 -3.68 0.03 8.95
C MET A 5 -3.37 -1.47 8.82
N VAL A 6 -3.13 -2.13 9.95
CA VAL A 6 -2.81 -3.57 10.05
C VAL A 6 -3.98 -4.26 10.74
N ASP A 7 -4.71 -5.09 10.01
CA ASP A 7 -5.70 -6.02 10.60
C ASP A 7 -4.98 -7.34 10.96
N THR A 8 -5.11 -7.75 12.23
CA THR A 8 -4.56 -8.98 12.81
C THR A 8 -5.67 -9.90 13.33
N ALA A 9 -6.81 -9.99 12.63
CA ALA A 9 -7.82 -11.01 12.87
C ALA A 9 -7.62 -12.23 11.93
N GLY A 10 -6.58 -13.04 12.15
CA GLY A 10 -6.41 -14.38 11.54
C GLY A 10 -6.32 -14.47 10.01
N GLY A 11 -6.44 -13.35 9.29
CA GLY A 11 -6.31 -13.21 7.85
C GLY A 11 -5.06 -12.42 7.49
N ALA A 12 -4.53 -12.66 6.29
CA ALA A 12 -3.28 -12.07 5.80
C ALA A 12 -3.23 -10.54 6.01
N THR A 13 -2.22 -10.06 6.74
CA THR A 13 -2.01 -8.61 6.93
C THR A 13 -1.76 -7.94 5.58
N ILE A 14 -2.56 -6.91 5.28
CA ILE A 14 -2.48 -6.12 4.06
C ILE A 14 -1.95 -4.72 4.39
N ALA A 15 -1.00 -4.24 3.61
CA ALA A 15 -0.56 -2.86 3.61
C ALA A 15 -1.24 -2.10 2.46
N VAL A 16 -1.68 -0.86 2.72
CA VAL A 16 -2.25 0.03 1.70
C VAL A 16 -1.20 1.06 1.31
N LEU A 17 -0.82 1.10 0.04
CA LEU A 17 0.16 2.05 -0.49
C LEU A 17 -0.54 3.13 -1.30
N SER A 18 -0.21 4.38 -1.01
CA SER A 18 -0.56 5.53 -1.83
C SER A 18 0.44 5.69 -2.98
N VAL A 19 -0.07 5.81 -4.21
CA VAL A 19 0.72 5.88 -5.43
C VAL A 19 0.28 7.09 -6.25
N GLY A 20 1.16 8.10 -6.30
CA GLY A 20 0.86 9.38 -6.95
C GLY A 20 -0.09 10.25 -6.12
N GLY A 21 -0.15 11.55 -6.42
CA GLY A 21 -1.00 12.50 -5.72
C GLY A 21 -0.25 13.22 -4.58
N PHE A 22 0.36 14.35 -4.92
CA PHE A 22 0.56 15.40 -3.92
C PHE A 22 -0.77 16.16 -3.88
N LEU A 23 -1.49 16.14 -2.75
CA LEU A 23 -2.70 16.94 -2.51
C LEU A 23 -3.99 16.49 -3.24
N GLY A 24 -4.46 15.26 -3.02
CA GLY A 24 -5.89 14.94 -3.14
C GLY A 24 -6.49 14.82 -4.57
N MET A 25 -5.69 14.98 -5.63
CA MET A 25 -6.12 14.67 -7.00
C MET A 25 -5.16 13.67 -7.65
N GLY A 26 -5.70 12.52 -8.07
CA GLY A 26 -4.91 11.45 -8.70
C GLY A 26 -4.17 10.53 -7.74
N GLU A 27 -4.48 10.60 -6.44
CA GLU A 27 -4.00 9.62 -5.45
C GLU A 27 -4.73 8.29 -5.64
N ARG A 28 -3.95 7.23 -5.85
CA ARG A 28 -4.47 5.85 -5.95
C ARG A 28 -3.94 5.04 -4.77
N TYR A 29 -4.86 4.37 -4.09
CA TYR A 29 -4.52 3.39 -3.05
C TYR A 29 -4.46 1.99 -3.65
N VAL A 30 -3.42 1.24 -3.29
CA VAL A 30 -3.23 -0.14 -3.72
C VAL A 30 -2.99 -1.01 -2.50
N ALA A 31 -3.81 -2.05 -2.34
CA ALA A 31 -3.63 -3.05 -1.30
C ALA A 31 -2.59 -4.09 -1.74
N ILE A 32 -1.62 -4.36 -0.88
CA ILE A 32 -0.61 -5.40 -1.09
C ILE A 32 -0.46 -6.23 0.19
N PRO A 33 -0.17 -7.54 0.07
CA PRO A 33 0.13 -8.34 1.24
C PRO A 33 1.44 -7.87 1.90
N LEU A 34 1.46 -7.77 3.22
CA LEU A 34 2.64 -7.36 3.99
C LEU A 34 3.84 -8.29 3.73
N SER A 35 3.59 -9.57 3.42
CA SER A 35 4.62 -10.54 3.05
C SER A 35 5.37 -10.20 1.75
N ALA A 36 4.79 -9.37 0.87
CA ALA A 36 5.45 -8.87 -0.33
C ALA A 36 6.36 -7.66 -0.06
N LEU A 37 6.18 -6.98 1.07
CA LEU A 37 7.06 -5.90 1.48
C LEU A 37 8.39 -6.46 2.02
N ARG A 38 9.45 -5.68 1.80
CA ARG A 38 10.80 -5.93 2.31
C ARG A 38 11.26 -4.71 3.06
N TRP A 39 11.73 -4.91 4.28
CA TRP A 39 12.36 -3.86 5.05
C TRP A 39 13.72 -3.53 4.43
N ASN A 40 13.94 -2.25 4.12
CA ASN A 40 15.26 -1.74 3.74
C ASN A 40 15.85 -1.01 4.96
N GLY A 41 16.83 -1.65 5.61
CA GLY A 41 17.52 -1.08 6.77
C GLY A 41 18.41 0.12 6.42
N GLU A 42 18.92 0.22 5.20
CA GLU A 42 19.76 1.36 4.78
C GLU A 42 18.96 2.65 4.59
N ARG A 43 17.68 2.49 4.22
CA ARG A 43 16.77 3.61 3.95
C ARG A 43 15.65 3.75 4.99
N GLU A 44 15.72 2.95 6.05
CA GLU A 44 14.74 2.86 7.14
C GLU A 44 13.29 2.87 6.65
N ARG A 45 13.01 2.13 5.56
CA ARG A 45 11.68 2.10 4.94
C ARG A 45 11.30 0.74 4.40
N TRP A 46 10.01 0.49 4.36
CA TRP A 46 9.45 -0.64 3.61
C TRP A 46 9.51 -0.36 2.11
N MET A 47 9.96 -1.35 1.35
CA MET A 47 10.01 -1.34 -0.11
C MET A 47 9.24 -2.52 -0.66
N LEU A 48 8.60 -2.33 -1.81
CA LEU A 48 8.03 -3.41 -2.61
C LEU A 48 8.97 -3.66 -3.81
N PRO A 49 9.82 -4.71 -3.77
CA PRO A 49 10.77 -4.96 -4.85
C PRO A 49 10.07 -5.16 -6.20
N GLY A 50 10.59 -4.55 -7.26
CA GLY A 50 10.05 -4.68 -8.61
C GLY A 50 8.75 -3.90 -8.87
N ALA A 51 8.21 -3.18 -7.89
CA ALA A 51 7.07 -2.30 -8.12
C ALA A 51 7.51 -0.97 -8.74
N THR A 52 6.96 -0.66 -9.91
CA THR A 52 7.02 0.66 -10.53
C THR A 52 5.70 1.40 -10.32
N VAL A 53 5.75 2.74 -10.36
CA VAL A 53 4.54 3.58 -10.26
C VAL A 53 3.47 3.14 -11.28
N ASP A 54 3.89 2.84 -12.51
CA ASP A 54 2.95 2.41 -13.57
C ASP A 54 2.38 1.01 -13.30
N SER A 55 3.19 0.07 -12.81
CA SER A 55 2.71 -1.26 -12.43
C SER A 55 1.68 -1.20 -11.30
N LEU A 56 1.84 -0.27 -10.37
CA LEU A 56 0.91 -0.06 -9.27
C LEU A 56 -0.36 0.65 -9.75
N LYS A 57 -0.25 1.58 -10.71
CA LYS A 57 -1.41 2.22 -11.35
C LYS A 57 -2.24 1.23 -12.15
N ALA A 58 -1.65 0.18 -12.71
CA ALA A 58 -2.37 -0.86 -13.45
C ALA A 58 -3.14 -1.84 -12.54
N ARG A 59 -2.87 -1.85 -11.23
CA ARG A 59 -3.56 -2.72 -10.28
C ARG A 59 -4.95 -2.16 -9.92
N PRO A 60 -5.90 -3.04 -9.54
CA PRO A 60 -7.17 -2.61 -8.98
C PRO A 60 -6.94 -1.66 -7.80
N ALA A 61 -7.65 -0.53 -7.81
CA ALA A 61 -7.61 0.38 -6.68
C ALA A 61 -8.24 -0.31 -5.46
N PHE A 62 -7.60 -0.16 -4.31
CA PHE A 62 -8.20 -0.59 -3.06
C PHE A 62 -9.29 0.40 -2.66
N THR A 63 -10.51 -0.09 -2.52
CA THR A 63 -11.61 0.65 -1.92
C THR A 63 -11.76 0.16 -0.50
N TYR A 64 -11.69 1.09 0.47
CA TYR A 64 -12.02 0.77 1.85
C TYR A 64 -13.46 0.27 1.88
N PRO A 65 -13.73 -0.96 2.36
CA PRO A 65 -15.10 -1.34 2.64
C PRO A 65 -15.62 -0.34 3.69
N GLU A 66 -16.69 0.38 3.35
CA GLU A 66 -17.36 1.25 4.32
C GLU A 66 -17.71 0.38 5.53
N ARG A 67 -17.11 0.69 6.69
CA ARG A 67 -17.53 0.05 7.95
C ARG A 67 -18.97 0.49 8.19
N ARG A 68 -19.92 -0.43 8.04
CA ARG A 68 -21.30 -0.27 8.52
C ARG A 68 -21.41 -0.80 9.94
#